data_AF-W1Y3K6-F1
#
_entry.id   AF-W1Y3K6-F1
#
_cell.length_a   1.000
_cell.length_b   1.000
_cell.length_c   1.000
_cell.angle_alpha   90.00
_cell.angle_beta   90.00
_cell.angle_gamma   90.00
#
_symmetry.space_group_name_H-M   'P 1'
#
loop_
_entity.id
_entity.type
_entity.pdbx_description
1 polymer ?
#
loop_
_entity_poly.entity_id
_entity_poly.type
_entity_poly.pdbx_seq_one_letter_code
_entity_poly.pdbx_strand_id
1 'polypeptide(L)'
;YLPQQIASFNAGFPSTVYEFVKSGRYPRKGWFRRLNAHDEEHIKASLNSVGMWEHRDKRIGSLSGGQKQRAVIARMFASDPDIFILDEPTTGMDAGTKDEFYELMHHSAHHHGKAVL
;
A
#
# COMPACT_ATOMS: atom_id res chain seq x y z
N TYR A 1 -0.68 10.51 -2.56
CA TYR A 1 -1.45 10.55 -3.82
C TYR A 1 -1.57 9.15 -4.38
N LEU A 2 -2.78 8.59 -4.40
CA LEU A 2 -3.07 7.33 -5.07
C LEU A 2 -3.15 7.57 -6.59
N PRO A 3 -2.36 6.88 -7.42
CA PRO A 3 -2.51 7.00 -8.86
C PRO A 3 -3.88 6.45 -9.30
N GLN A 4 -4.66 7.29 -9.99
CA GLN A 4 -6.00 6.95 -10.50
C GLN A 4 -5.98 5.83 -11.57
N GLN A 5 -4.83 5.50 -12.15
CA GLN A 5 -4.70 4.45 -13.17
C GLN A 5 -4.17 3.13 -12.60
N ILE A 6 -5.04 2.38 -11.91
CA ILE A 6 -4.80 0.96 -11.61
C ILE A 6 -4.70 0.13 -12.90
N ALA A 7 -5.27 0.66 -14.01
CA ALA A 7 -5.25 0.07 -15.34
C ALA A 7 -3.85 -0.06 -15.99
N SER A 8 -2.81 0.57 -15.44
CA SER A 8 -1.43 0.40 -15.96
C SER A 8 -0.75 -0.88 -15.47
N PHE A 9 -1.31 -1.55 -14.45
CA PHE A 9 -0.77 -2.82 -13.94
C PHE A 9 -1.24 -4.01 -14.77
N ASN A 10 -0.73 -4.11 -15.99
CA ASN A 10 -1.03 -5.20 -16.92
C ASN A 10 -0.22 -6.45 -16.57
N ALA A 11 -0.57 -7.60 -17.16
CA ALA A 11 0.13 -8.88 -16.93
C ALA A 11 1.66 -8.81 -17.11
N GLY A 12 2.15 -7.86 -17.93
CA GLY A 12 3.58 -7.60 -18.14
C GLY A 12 4.30 -6.78 -17.04
N PHE A 13 3.63 -6.38 -15.95
CA PHE A 13 4.30 -5.67 -14.86
C PHE A 13 5.28 -6.60 -14.14
N PRO A 14 6.59 -6.31 -14.13
CA PRO A 14 7.61 -7.29 -13.77
C PRO A 14 7.80 -7.48 -12.27
N SER A 15 7.06 -6.75 -11.42
CA SER A 15 7.23 -6.80 -9.96
C SER A 15 6.16 -7.64 -9.27
N THR A 16 6.58 -8.26 -8.18
CA THR A 16 5.70 -8.86 -7.17
C THR A 16 4.99 -7.76 -6.36
N VAL A 17 3.93 -8.16 -5.65
CA VAL A 17 3.24 -7.28 -4.69
C VAL A 17 4.22 -6.74 -3.64
N TYR A 18 5.08 -7.59 -3.11
CA TYR A 18 6.08 -7.20 -2.12
C TYR A 18 7.05 -6.14 -2.67
N GLU A 19 7.63 -6.36 -3.85
CA GLU A 19 8.57 -5.41 -4.47
C GLU A 19 7.93 -4.05 -4.74
N PHE A 20 6.67 -4.06 -5.16
CA PHE A 20 5.92 -2.84 -5.38
C PHE A 20 5.64 -2.07 -4.09
N VAL A 21 5.21 -2.73 -3.02
CA VAL A 21 4.97 -2.07 -1.73
C VAL A 21 6.29 -1.58 -1.12
N LYS A 22 7.35 -2.40 -1.20
CA LYS A 22 8.72 -2.04 -0.82
C LYS A 22 9.23 -0.80 -1.55
N SER A 23 8.83 -0.60 -2.81
CA SER A 23 9.17 0.62 -3.55
C SER A 23 8.64 1.90 -2.91
N GLY A 24 7.61 1.80 -2.06
CA GLY A 24 7.08 2.91 -1.26
C GLY A 24 8.04 3.39 -0.17
N ARG A 25 8.97 2.55 0.31
CA ARG A 25 9.97 2.91 1.34
C ARG A 25 11.17 3.69 0.80
N TYR A 26 11.36 3.76 -0.52
CA TYR A 26 12.46 4.53 -1.09
C TYR A 26 12.09 6.03 -1.12
N PRO A 27 12.81 6.89 -0.37
CA PRO A 27 12.52 8.31 -0.36
C PRO A 27 12.86 8.93 -1.73
N ARG A 28 12.02 9.87 -2.19
CA ARG A 28 12.26 10.61 -3.45
C ARG A 28 13.56 11.42 -3.48
N LYS A 29 14.19 11.70 -2.33
CA LYS A 29 15.31 12.66 -2.17
C LYS A 29 16.62 12.07 -1.64
N GLY A 30 16.80 10.74 -1.62
CA GLY A 30 18.04 10.13 -1.12
C GLY A 30 18.27 8.80 -1.80
N TRP A 31 19.00 8.83 -2.91
CA TRP A 31 19.00 7.77 -3.92
C TRP A 31 19.51 6.39 -3.45
N PHE A 32 20.07 6.21 -2.23
CA PHE A 32 20.65 4.93 -1.80
C PHE A 32 20.66 4.64 -0.29
N ARG A 33 19.54 4.77 0.44
CA ARG A 33 19.46 4.18 1.79
C ARG A 33 19.17 2.68 1.69
N ARG A 34 19.99 1.86 2.34
CA ARG A 34 19.73 0.42 2.51
C ARG A 34 18.53 0.23 3.45
N LEU A 35 17.58 -0.61 3.06
CA LEU A 35 16.43 -0.94 3.91
C LEU A 35 16.91 -1.62 5.19
N ASN A 36 16.31 -1.25 6.32
CA ASN A 36 16.60 -1.83 7.62
C ASN A 36 15.43 -2.71 8.11
N ALA A 37 15.60 -3.36 9.27
CA ALA A 37 14.56 -4.22 9.84
C ALA A 37 13.23 -3.48 10.07
N HIS A 38 13.31 -2.20 10.44
CA HIS A 38 12.12 -1.37 10.65
C HIS A 38 11.34 -1.08 9.35
N ASP A 39 12.03 -0.96 8.20
CA ASP A 39 11.36 -0.84 6.90
C ASP A 39 10.65 -2.14 6.52
N GLU A 40 11.26 -3.29 6.80
CA GLU A 40 10.68 -4.61 6.54
C GLU A 40 9.42 -4.85 7.40
N GLU A 41 9.46 -4.47 8.68
CA GLU A 41 8.30 -4.47 9.56
C GLU A 41 7.18 -3.59 9.04
N HIS A 42 7.49 -2.37 8.58
CA HIS A 42 6.51 -1.47 7.98
C HIS A 42 5.88 -2.04 6.71
N ILE A 43 6.67 -2.65 5.82
CA ILE A 43 6.17 -3.29 4.60
C ILE A 43 5.21 -4.43 4.97
N LYS A 44 5.59 -5.26 5.93
CA LYS A 44 4.76 -6.37 6.41
C LYS A 44 3.45 -5.87 7.03
N ALA A 45 3.52 -4.88 7.91
CA ALA A 45 2.34 -4.27 8.53
C ALA A 45 1.39 -3.69 7.48
N SER A 46 1.93 -2.97 6.49
CA SER A 46 1.17 -2.36 5.40
C SER A 46 0.50 -3.38 4.47
N LEU A 47 1.10 -4.57 4.30
CA LEU A 47 0.50 -5.65 3.53
C LEU A 47 -0.59 -6.39 4.31
N ASN A 48 -0.37 -6.60 5.62
CA ASN A 48 -1.35 -7.23 6.50
C ASN A 48 -2.61 -6.39 6.62
N SER A 49 -2.48 -5.07 6.75
CA SER A 49 -3.60 -4.13 6.93
C SER A 49 -4.59 -4.05 5.77
N VAL A 50 -4.27 -4.69 4.64
CA VAL A 50 -5.13 -4.75 3.47
C VAL A 50 -5.30 -6.20 2.98
N GLY A 51 -4.99 -7.19 3.81
CA GLY A 51 -5.15 -8.61 3.46
C GLY A 51 -4.27 -9.08 2.28
N MET A 52 -3.15 -8.42 2.00
CA MET A 52 -2.29 -8.73 0.84
C MET A 52 -1.00 -9.47 1.19
N TRP A 53 -0.73 -9.77 2.46
CA TRP A 53 0.48 -10.48 2.88
C TRP A 53 0.62 -11.87 2.26
N GLU A 54 -0.47 -12.63 2.15
CA GLU A 54 -0.48 -13.95 1.49
C GLU A 54 -0.33 -13.84 -0.04
N HIS A 55 -0.47 -12.64 -0.59
CA HIS A 55 -0.32 -12.36 -2.03
C HIS A 55 1.03 -11.73 -2.36
N ARG A 56 1.92 -11.54 -1.38
CA ARG A 56 3.17 -10.79 -1.50
C ARG A 56 4.08 -11.27 -2.63
N ASP A 57 4.07 -12.58 -2.92
CA ASP A 57 4.91 -13.21 -3.93
C ASP A 57 4.24 -13.27 -5.32
N LYS A 58 2.96 -12.91 -5.43
CA LYS A 58 2.23 -12.86 -6.71
C LYS A 58 2.66 -11.65 -7.54
N ARG A 59 2.63 -11.79 -8.86
CA ARG A 59 2.82 -10.66 -9.79
C ARG A 59 1.64 -9.71 -9.67
N ILE A 60 1.91 -8.40 -9.68
CA ILE A 60 0.80 -7.42 -9.62
C ILE A 60 -0.12 -7.54 -10.84
N GLY A 61 0.45 -7.82 -12.01
CA GLY A 61 -0.31 -7.97 -13.24
C GLY A 61 -1.41 -9.05 -13.17
N SER A 62 -1.22 -10.10 -12.36
CA SER A 62 -2.16 -11.22 -12.21
C SER A 62 -3.23 -11.01 -11.14
N LEU A 63 -3.22 -9.89 -10.43
CA LEU A 63 -4.20 -9.58 -9.39
C LEU A 63 -5.55 -9.14 -9.99
N SER A 64 -6.64 -9.39 -9.26
CA SER A 64 -7.94 -8.77 -9.55
C SER A 64 -7.89 -7.25 -9.37
N GLY A 65 -8.88 -6.52 -9.90
CA GLY A 65 -8.96 -5.06 -9.73
C GLY A 65 -8.90 -4.62 -8.27
N GLY A 66 -9.72 -5.23 -7.40
CA GLY A 66 -9.72 -4.95 -5.96
C GLY A 66 -8.39 -5.32 -5.28
N GLN A 67 -7.76 -6.43 -5.67
CA GLN A 67 -6.43 -6.78 -5.15
C GLN A 67 -5.34 -5.78 -5.56
N LYS A 68 -5.40 -5.26 -6.80
CA LYS A 68 -4.48 -4.21 -7.26
C LYS A 68 -4.67 -2.94 -6.45
N GLN A 69 -5.92 -2.54 -6.21
CA GLN A 69 -6.23 -1.39 -5.35
C GLN A 69 -5.66 -1.54 -3.95
N ARG A 70 -5.85 -2.70 -3.32
CA ARG A 70 -5.26 -3.03 -2.01
C ARG A 70 -3.73 -2.95 -2.04
N ALA A 71 -3.08 -3.45 -3.10
CA ALA A 71 -1.62 -3.31 -3.24
C ALA A 71 -1.16 -1.84 -3.35
N VAL A 72 -1.91 -0.99 -4.05
CA VAL A 72 -1.61 0.47 -4.15
C VAL A 72 -1.75 1.13 -2.78
N ILE A 73 -2.79 0.80 -2.03
CA ILE A 73 -2.99 1.28 -0.66
C ILE A 73 -1.84 0.84 0.25
N ALA A 74 -1.46 -0.45 0.23
CA ALA A 74 -0.33 -0.95 1.02
C ALA A 74 0.96 -0.18 0.70
N ARG A 75 1.23 0.10 -0.58
CA ARG A 75 2.39 0.90 -0.99
C ARG A 75 2.35 2.32 -0.43
N MET A 76 1.16 2.92 -0.38
CA MET A 76 0.96 4.25 0.21
C MET A 76 1.21 4.23 1.72
N PHE A 77 0.74 3.21 2.44
CA PHE A 77 1.02 3.04 3.87
C PHE A 77 2.50 2.80 4.14
N ALA A 78 3.16 1.98 3.32
CA ALA A 78 4.59 1.77 3.42
C ALA A 78 5.35 3.09 3.24
N SER A 79 4.91 3.97 2.33
CA SER A 79 5.56 5.28 2.12
C SER A 79 5.44 6.27 3.28
N ASP A 80 4.64 5.93 4.30
CA ASP A 80 4.53 6.67 5.56
C ASP A 80 4.38 8.20 5.38
N PRO A 81 3.44 8.67 4.54
CA PRO A 81 3.30 10.09 4.26
C PRO A 81 2.67 10.84 5.44
N ASP A 82 3.02 12.12 5.60
CA ASP A 82 2.40 13.00 6.60
C ASP A 82 0.92 13.29 6.29
N ILE A 83 0.54 13.22 5.01
CA ILE A 83 -0.81 13.51 4.52
C ILE A 83 -1.28 12.43 3.55
N PHE A 84 -2.44 11.86 3.84
CA PHE A 84 -3.19 10.98 2.93
C PHE A 84 -4.30 11.78 2.25
N ILE A 85 -4.36 11.69 0.92
CA ILE A 85 -5.46 12.25 0.12
C ILE A 85 -6.10 11.09 -0.61
N LEU A 86 -7.37 10.81 -0.30
CA LEU A 86 -8.06 9.59 -0.69
C LEU A 86 -9.49 9.90 -1.13
N ASP A 87 -9.78 9.75 -2.42
CA ASP A 87 -11.14 9.82 -2.94
C ASP A 87 -11.65 8.41 -3.22
N GLU A 88 -12.66 7.98 -2.47
CA GLU A 88 -13.26 6.63 -2.49
C GLU A 88 -12.25 5.45 -2.56
N PRO A 89 -11.25 5.37 -1.66
CA PRO A 89 -10.13 4.44 -1.79
C PRO A 89 -10.52 2.97 -1.58
N THR A 90 -11.74 2.68 -1.14
CA THR A 90 -12.21 1.33 -0.83
C THR A 90 -13.24 0.78 -1.80
N THR A 91 -13.54 1.49 -2.90
CA THR A 91 -14.46 1.03 -3.93
C THR A 91 -13.99 -0.31 -4.50
N GLY A 92 -14.83 -1.35 -4.51
CA GLY A 92 -14.45 -2.70 -4.97
C GLY A 92 -13.72 -3.58 -3.94
N MET A 93 -13.56 -3.12 -2.68
CA MET A 93 -13.19 -3.96 -1.54
C MET A 93 -14.42 -4.59 -0.88
N ASP A 94 -14.28 -5.81 -0.36
CA ASP A 94 -15.28 -6.44 0.51
C ASP A 94 -15.34 -5.75 1.89
N ALA A 95 -16.46 -5.95 2.62
CA ALA A 95 -16.73 -5.24 3.87
C ALA A 95 -15.66 -5.47 4.95
N GLY A 96 -15.18 -6.71 5.12
CA GLY A 96 -14.15 -7.00 6.12
C GLY A 96 -12.84 -6.27 5.84
N THR A 97 -12.41 -6.24 4.57
CA THR A 97 -11.18 -5.50 4.22
C THR A 97 -11.35 -3.98 4.30
N LYS A 98 -12.59 -3.46 4.19
CA LYS A 98 -12.87 -2.03 4.41
C LYS A 98 -12.66 -1.64 5.86
N ASP A 99 -13.13 -2.46 6.79
CA ASP A 99 -13.02 -2.18 8.22
C ASP A 99 -11.55 -2.18 8.67
N GLU A 100 -10.76 -3.20 8.28
CA GLU A 100 -9.32 -3.26 8.53
C GLU A 100 -8.57 -2.04 7.97
N PHE A 101 -8.96 -1.60 6.77
CA PHE A 101 -8.38 -0.41 6.15
C PHE A 101 -8.68 0.86 6.97
N TYR A 102 -9.92 1.06 7.40
CA TYR A 102 -10.29 2.24 8.20
C TYR A 102 -9.66 2.21 9.59
N GLU A 103 -9.55 1.04 10.24
CA GLU A 103 -8.82 0.91 11.50
C GLU A 103 -7.36 1.34 11.36
N LEU A 104 -6.69 0.94 10.28
CA LEU A 104 -5.30 1.36 10.04
C LEU A 104 -5.17 2.87 9.77
N MET A 105 -6.14 3.44 9.04
CA MET A 105 -6.21 4.89 8.80
C MET A 105 -6.42 5.66 10.11
N HIS A 106 -7.35 5.20 10.95
CA HIS A 106 -7.58 5.77 12.28
C HIS A 106 -6.33 5.67 13.14
N HIS A 107 -5.69 4.51 13.21
CA HIS A 107 -4.44 4.33 13.94
C HIS A 107 -3.35 5.28 13.43
N SER A 108 -3.20 5.41 12.11
CA SER A 108 -2.22 6.30 11.47
C SER A 108 -2.50 7.79 11.75
N ALA A 109 -3.77 8.20 11.74
CA ALA A 109 -4.17 9.58 12.03
C ALA A 109 -3.98 9.94 13.51
N HIS A 110 -4.39 9.06 14.42
CA HIS A 110 -4.39 9.33 15.86
C HIS A 110 -3.02 9.17 16.53
N HIS A 111 -2.20 8.21 16.10
CA HIS A 111 -0.90 7.94 16.75
C HIS A 111 0.28 8.65 16.10
N HIS A 112 0.16 9.05 14.83
CA HIS A 112 1.26 9.67 14.07
C HIS A 112 0.98 11.10 13.62
N GLY A 113 -0.14 11.71 14.01
CA GLY A 113 -0.47 13.10 13.66
C GLY A 113 -0.68 13.35 12.17
N LYS A 114 -1.04 12.30 11.41
CA LYS A 114 -1.21 12.37 9.96
C LYS A 114 -2.57 12.92 9.59
N ALA A 115 -2.61 13.82 8.60
CA ALA A 115 -3.87 14.34 8.09
C ALA A 115 -4.45 13.40 7.03
N VAL A 116 -5.75 13.11 7.14
CA VAL A 116 -6.52 12.33 6.17
C VAL A 116 -7.56 13.27 5.55
N LEU A 117 -7.49 13.46 4.24
CA LEU A 117 -8.37 14.32 3.45
C LEU A 117 -9.06 13.53 2.34
#